data_AF-A0A388SJE8-F1
#
_entry.id   AF-A0A388SJE8-F1
#
_cell.length_a   1.000
_cell.length_b   1.000
_cell.length_c   1.000
_cell.angle_alpha   90.00
_cell.angle_beta   90.00
_cell.angle_gamma   90.00
#
_symmetry.space_group_name_H-M   'P 1'
#
loop_
_entity.id
_entity.type
_entity.pdbx_description
1 polymer ?
#
loop_
_entity_poly.entity_id
_entity_poly.type
_entity_poly.pdbx_seq_one_letter_code
_entity_poly.pdbx_strand_id
1 'polypeptide(L)' 'MECETGTTLLQLLERMALRPEAVVVERNRAIVKSGEYGATRLDQGDELELLHFVGGG' A
#
# COMPACT_ATOMS: atom_id res chain seq x y z
N MET A 1 -0.46 -2.32 -9.74
CA MET A 1 -1.86 -1.82 -9.80
C MET A 1 -1.81 -0.33 -10.10
N GLU A 2 -2.68 0.19 -10.97
CA GLU A 2 -2.84 1.64 -11.17
C GLU A 2 -3.76 2.21 -10.09
N CYS A 3 -3.36 3.31 -9.44
CA CYS A 3 -4.05 3.85 -8.26
C CYS A 3 -5.05 4.96 -8.59
N GLU A 4 -6.16 5.02 -7.84
CA GLU A 4 -7.07 6.16 -7.84
C GLU A 4 -6.41 7.37 -7.17
N THR A 5 -6.37 8.49 -7.90
CA THR A 5 -5.82 9.77 -7.44
C THR A 5 -6.62 10.34 -6.27
N GLY A 6 -5.91 10.88 -5.26
CA GLY A 6 -6.53 11.64 -4.18
C GLY A 6 -6.92 10.83 -2.94
N THR A 7 -6.57 9.55 -2.90
CA THR A 7 -6.65 8.71 -1.69
C THR A 7 -5.28 8.54 -1.04
N THR A 8 -5.25 8.08 0.21
CA THR A 8 -4.02 7.66 0.87
C THR A 8 -3.81 6.16 0.71
N LEU A 9 -2.58 5.72 0.86
CA LEU A 9 -2.26 4.30 0.82
C LEU A 9 -3.04 3.52 1.90
N LEU A 10 -3.20 4.09 3.09
CA LEU A 10 -4.03 3.48 4.14
C LEU A 10 -5.49 3.28 3.70
N GLN A 11 -6.11 4.30 3.11
CA GLN A 11 -7.48 4.22 2.62
C GLN A 11 -7.64 3.20 1.48
N LEU A 12 -6.63 3.05 0.63
CA LEU A 12 -6.63 2.01 -0.39
C LEU A 12 -6.63 0.62 0.24
N LEU A 13 -5.74 0.37 1.21
CA LEU A 13 -5.66 -0.91 1.92
C LEU A 13 -6.97 -1.24 2.65
N GLU A 14 -7.58 -0.25 3.31
CA GLU A 14 -8.88 -0.39 3.99
C GLU A 14 -10.00 -0.77 3.00
N ARG A 15 -10.07 -0.11 1.84
CA ARG A 15 -11.04 -0.45 0.78
C ARG A 15 -10.85 -1.86 0.23
N MET A 16 -9.61 -2.34 0.20
CA MET A 16 -9.26 -3.71 -0.20
C MET A 16 -9.46 -4.73 0.93
N ALA A 17 -9.94 -4.31 2.11
CA ALA A 17 -10.07 -5.11 3.31
C ALA A 17 -8.74 -5.79 3.74
N LEU A 18 -7.62 -5.14 3.45
CA LEU A 18 -6.29 -5.59 3.85
C LEU A 18 -5.90 -4.98 5.19
N ARG A 19 -5.24 -5.77 6.03
CA ARG A 19 -4.67 -5.27 7.30
C ARG A 19 -3.33 -4.59 7.02
N PRO A 20 -3.18 -3.28 7.30
CA PRO A 20 -1.92 -2.55 7.10
C PRO A 20 -0.72 -3.20 7.79
N GLU A 21 -0.95 -3.90 8.90
CA GLU A 21 0.10 -4.55 9.70
C GLU A 21 0.56 -5.89 9.10
N ALA A 22 -0.23 -6.46 8.19
CA ALA A 22 0.04 -7.74 7.53
C ALA A 22 0.59 -7.58 6.10
N VAL A 23 0.69 -6.33 5.61
CA VAL A 23 1.07 -5.99 4.25
C VAL A 23 2.30 -5.10 4.24
N VAL A 24 3.27 -5.47 3.41
CA VAL A 24 4.33 -4.56 2.97
C VAL A 24 3.90 -3.96 1.65
N VAL A 25 3.95 -2.63 1.57
CA VAL A 25 3.66 -1.90 0.33
C VAL A 25 4.95 -1.36 -0.26
N GLU A 26 5.17 -1.68 -1.53
CA GLU A 26 6.11 -0.99 -2.39
C GLU A 26 5.36 0.00 -3.28
N ARG A 27 5.82 1.25 -3.33
CA ARG A 27 5.36 2.30 -4.24
C ARG A 27 6.52 2.74 -5.12
N ASN A 28 6.38 2.62 -6.43
CA ASN A 28 7.41 3.05 -7.40
C ASN A 28 8.82 2.50 -7.07
N ARG A 29 8.92 1.21 -6.72
CA ARG A 29 10.17 0.54 -6.31
C ARG A 29 10.77 0.99 -4.97
N ALA A 30 9.97 1.67 -4.14
CA ALA A 30 10.36 2.08 -2.80
C ALA A 30 9.37 1.52 -1.76
N ILE A 31 9.90 0.83 -0.74
CA ILE A 31 9.09 0.33 0.37
C ILE A 31 8.60 1.50 1.21
N VAL A 32 7.28 1.59 1.40
CA VAL A 32 6.64 2.56 2.28
C VAL A 32 6.53 1.95 3.67
N LYS A 33 6.88 2.71 4.72
CA LYS A 33 6.73 2.21 6.09
C LYS A 33 5.25 2.21 6.47
N SER A 34 4.79 1.20 7.20
CA SER A 34 3.38 1.10 7.62
C SER A 34 2.88 2.32 8.37
N GLY A 35 3.72 2.95 9.20
CA GLY A 35 3.40 4.21 9.89
C GLY A 35 3.21 5.43 8.96
N GLU A 36 3.65 5.34 7.71
CA GLU A 36 3.54 6.41 6.71
C GLU A 36 2.35 6.21 5.76
N TYR A 37 1.63 5.08 5.82
CA TYR A 37 0.53 4.77 4.89
C TYR A 37 -0.59 5.83 4.93
N GLY A 38 -0.90 6.39 6.10
CA GLY A 38 -1.92 7.44 6.25
C GLY A 38 -1.50 8.81 5.71
N ALA A 39 -0.20 9.07 5.59
CA ALA A 39 0.34 10.31 5.03
C ALA A 39 0.71 10.18 3.54
N THR A 40 0.89 8.95 3.05
CA THR A 40 1.28 8.67 1.68
C THR A 40 0.09 8.82 0.75
N ARG A 41 0.00 9.95 0.05
CA ARG A 41 -0.98 10.18 -1.01
C ARG A 41 -0.62 9.40 -2.26
N LEU A 42 -1.62 8.80 -2.89
CA LEU A 42 -1.51 8.10 -4.16
C LEU A 42 -1.87 9.04 -5.31
N ASP A 43 -1.05 9.00 -6.34
CA ASP A 43 -1.17 9.78 -7.56
C ASP A 43 -1.43 8.85 -8.75
N GLN A 44 -2.00 9.43 -9.80
CA GLN A 44 -2.22 8.70 -11.04
C GLN A 44 -0.87 8.28 -11.63
N GLY A 45 -0.73 7.00 -11.96
CA GLY A 45 0.51 6.44 -12.50
C GLY A 45 1.47 5.90 -11.42
N ASP A 46 1.12 5.95 -10.14
CA ASP A 46 1.85 5.19 -9.13
C ASP A 46 1.71 3.68 -9.35
N GLU A 47 2.83 2.99 -9.35
CA GLU A 47 2.90 1.53 -9.34
C GLU A 47 2.98 1.05 -7.90
N LEU A 48 1.93 0.35 -7.45
CA LEU A 48 1.93 -0.35 -6.16
C LEU A 48 2.10 -1.86 -6.31
N GLU A 49 2.95 -2.42 -5.44
CA GLU A 49 3.08 -3.84 -5.19
C GLU A 49 2.78 -4.14 -3.70
N LEU A 50 1.87 -5.10 -3.47
CA LEU A 50 1.41 -5.49 -2.15
C LEU A 50 1.97 -6.87 -1.83
N LEU A 51 2.91 -6.93 -0.89
CA LEU A 51 3.55 -8.16 -0.47
C LEU A 51 2.93 -8.61 0.86
N HIS A 52 2.31 -9.79 0.84
CA HIS A 52 1.91 -10.49 2.05
C HIS A 52 3.02 -11.45 2.45
N PHE A 53 3.45 -11.40 3.71
CA PHE A 53 4.22 -12.50 4.27
C PHE A 53 3.31 -13.71 4.42
N VAL A 54 3.36 -14.62 3.45
CA VAL A 54 2.92 -16.00 3.66
C VAL A 54 3.96 -16.63 4.58
N GLY A 55 3.68 -16.68 5.87
CA GLY A 55 4.52 -17.36 6.84
C GLY A 55 4.69 -18.82 6.41
N GLY A 56 5.83 -19.12 5.81
CA GLY A 56 6.26 -20.48 5.54
C GLY A 56 6.72 -21.11 6.84
N GLY A 57 5.84 -21.94 7.42
CA GLY A 57 6.22 -23.12 8.18
C GLY A 57 6.08 -24.33 7.27
#